data_AF-A0A1S3XKK6-F1
#
_entry.id   AF-A0A1S3XKK6-F1
#
_cell.length_a   1.000
_cell.length_b   1.000
_cell.length_c   1.000
_cell.angle_alpha   90.00
_cell.angle_beta   90.00
_cell.angle_gamma   90.00
#
_symmetry.space_group_name_H-M   'P 1'
#
loop_
_entity.id
_entity.type
_entity.pdbx_description
1 polymer ?
#
loop_
_entity_poly.entity_id
_entity_poly.type
_entity_poly.pdbx_seq_one_letter_code
_entity_poly.pdbx_strand_id
1 'polypeptide(L)'
;MGRGIFRSMFAAVLIHITLSHKTRPGKCPSLFFPIVVKNIKYTIHGSDSGAYDSEGRFVPEKFEEIFKQHANQNAESSTHNEVKELLKAKGDPKDYFGWANASVDWNSLYDLGKNKDGILTKETVRAVYDGSLFEQKAREPASKK
;
A
#
# COMPACT_ATOMS: atom_id res chain seq x y z
N MET A 1 -1.16 -9.64 2.86
CA MET A 1 -2.21 -9.98 3.86
C MET A 1 -2.53 -11.50 3.97
N GLY A 2 -1.64 -12.42 3.55
CA GLY A 2 -1.86 -13.88 3.62
C GLY A 2 -1.19 -14.56 4.82
N ARG A 3 -1.42 -14.06 6.06
CA ARG A 3 -0.79 -14.59 7.30
C ARG A 3 -1.85 -15.12 8.29
N GLY A 4 -2.82 -15.88 7.78
CA GLY A 4 -3.87 -16.53 8.57
C GLY A 4 -5.29 -16.25 8.05
N ILE A 5 -6.11 -17.31 7.95
CA ILE A 5 -7.43 -17.30 7.30
C ILE A 5 -8.36 -16.23 7.89
N PHE A 6 -8.49 -16.16 9.21
CA PHE A 6 -9.38 -15.19 9.87
C PHE A 6 -8.99 -13.73 9.59
N ARG A 7 -7.69 -13.42 9.63
CA ARG A 7 -7.18 -12.07 9.34
C ARG A 7 -7.43 -11.70 7.88
N SER A 8 -7.19 -12.64 6.96
CA SER A 8 -7.43 -12.42 5.54
C SER A 8 -8.92 -12.22 5.24
N MET A 9 -9.82 -13.00 5.87
CA MET A 9 -11.26 -12.82 5.74
C MET A 9 -11.73 -11.45 6.25
N PHE A 10 -11.30 -11.07 7.45
CA PHE A 10 -11.67 -9.78 8.03
C PHE A 10 -11.18 -8.60 7.18
N ALA A 11 -9.92 -8.66 6.72
CA ALA A 11 -9.38 -7.65 5.80
C ALA A 11 -10.17 -7.60 4.48
N ALA A 12 -10.51 -8.75 3.89
CA ALA A 12 -11.27 -8.81 2.65
C ALA A 12 -12.65 -8.14 2.79
N VAL A 13 -13.36 -8.42 3.88
CA VAL A 13 -14.65 -7.77 4.19
C VAL A 13 -14.51 -6.26 4.31
N LEU A 14 -13.53 -5.77 5.08
CA LEU A 14 -13.31 -4.34 5.26
C LEU A 14 -12.95 -3.64 3.94
N ILE A 15 -12.08 -4.25 3.14
CA ILE A 15 -11.67 -3.73 1.82
C ILE A 15 -12.90 -3.63 0.92
N HIS A 16 -13.75 -4.67 0.85
CA HIS A 16 -14.92 -4.64 -0.01
C HIS A 16 -15.93 -3.58 0.43
N ILE A 17 -16.24 -3.49 1.73
CA ILE A 17 -17.16 -2.47 2.26
C ILE A 17 -16.64 -1.05 1.95
N THR A 18 -15.37 -0.77 2.24
CA THR A 18 -14.79 0.58 2.11
C THR A 18 -14.60 0.98 0.65
N LEU A 19 -14.00 0.12 -0.17
CA LEU A 19 -13.75 0.42 -1.58
C LEU A 19 -15.03 0.40 -2.40
N SER A 20 -16.02 -0.45 -2.08
CA SER A 20 -17.31 -0.41 -2.76
C SER A 20 -18.05 0.90 -2.50
N HIS A 21 -18.00 1.41 -1.27
CA HIS A 21 -18.60 2.69 -0.92
C HIS A 21 -18.02 3.84 -1.74
N LYS A 22 -16.68 3.87 -1.92
CA LYS A 22 -15.99 4.93 -2.65
C LYS A 22 -16.10 4.81 -4.18
N THR A 23 -16.07 3.59 -4.72
CA THR A 23 -15.94 3.38 -6.18
C THR A 23 -17.28 3.24 -6.90
N ARG A 24 -18.35 2.85 -6.20
CA ARG A 24 -19.62 2.53 -6.88
C ARG A 24 -20.46 3.79 -7.15
N PRO A 25 -21.05 3.91 -8.34
CA PRO A 25 -22.02 4.98 -8.61
C PRO A 25 -23.35 4.74 -7.87
N GLY A 26 -23.94 5.81 -7.31
CA GLY A 26 -25.26 5.79 -6.67
C GLY A 26 -25.24 5.74 -5.14
N LYS A 27 -26.38 6.07 -4.49
CA LYS A 27 -26.48 6.30 -3.03
C LYS A 27 -26.81 5.05 -2.20
N CYS A 28 -27.55 4.07 -2.73
CA CYS A 28 -28.03 2.90 -1.96
C CYS A 28 -26.97 1.79 -1.90
N PRO A 29 -26.53 1.29 -0.72
CA PRO A 29 -25.47 0.27 -0.59
C PRO A 29 -25.79 -1.03 -1.35
N SER A 30 -24.78 -1.70 -1.90
CA SER A 30 -24.93 -3.03 -2.53
C SER A 30 -24.56 -4.11 -1.53
N LEU A 31 -25.37 -5.16 -1.40
CA LEU A 31 -25.08 -6.29 -0.52
C LEU A 31 -23.85 -7.11 -0.97
N PHE A 32 -23.48 -7.01 -2.25
CA PHE A 32 -22.31 -7.70 -2.80
C PHE A 32 -21.01 -6.88 -2.71
N PHE A 33 -21.08 -5.63 -2.24
CA PHE A 33 -19.93 -4.74 -2.09
C PHE A 33 -18.92 -4.78 -3.27
N PRO A 34 -19.36 -4.57 -4.53
CA PRO A 34 -18.47 -4.64 -5.68
C PRO A 34 -17.47 -3.48 -5.68
N ILE A 35 -16.23 -3.75 -6.11
CA ILE A 35 -15.20 -2.73 -6.34
C ILE A 35 -15.21 -2.36 -7.82
N VAL A 36 -15.53 -1.10 -8.13
CA VAL A 36 -15.59 -0.62 -9.52
C VAL A 36 -14.23 -0.07 -9.92
N VAL A 37 -13.42 -0.88 -10.59
CA VAL A 37 -12.03 -0.54 -10.96
C VAL A 37 -11.92 0.76 -11.76
N LYS A 38 -12.87 1.04 -12.66
CA LYS A 38 -12.92 2.31 -13.43
C LYS A 38 -12.90 3.55 -12.53
N ASN A 39 -13.39 3.42 -11.30
CA ASN A 39 -13.54 4.49 -10.32
C ASN A 39 -12.54 4.38 -9.17
N ILE A 40 -11.52 3.52 -9.28
CA ILE A 40 -10.55 3.26 -8.20
C ILE A 40 -9.79 4.51 -7.77
N LYS A 41 -9.63 5.50 -8.65
CA LYS A 41 -9.01 6.79 -8.30
C LYS A 41 -9.69 7.51 -7.13
N TYR A 42 -10.97 7.27 -6.86
CA TYR A 42 -11.66 7.85 -5.70
C TYR A 42 -11.25 7.23 -4.37
N THR A 43 -10.48 6.15 -4.38
CA THR A 43 -9.99 5.51 -3.15
C THR A 43 -8.75 6.21 -2.59
N ILE A 44 -8.07 7.02 -3.41
CA ILE A 44 -6.96 7.89 -3.01
C ILE A 44 -7.41 8.78 -1.83
N HIS A 45 -6.57 8.89 -0.82
CA HIS A 45 -6.81 9.67 0.39
C HIS A 45 -5.68 10.67 0.64
N GLY A 46 -5.92 11.65 1.52
CA GLY A 46 -4.99 12.77 1.75
C GLY A 46 -3.63 12.31 2.29
N SER A 47 -3.63 11.23 3.07
CA SER A 47 -2.40 10.66 3.65
C SER A 47 -1.67 9.65 2.76
N ASP A 48 -1.98 9.60 1.45
CA ASP A 48 -1.30 8.69 0.52
C ASP A 48 0.19 9.03 0.35
N SER A 49 0.98 8.04 -0.07
CA SER A 49 2.41 8.24 -0.36
C SER A 49 2.65 9.27 -1.48
N GLY A 50 1.65 9.47 -2.34
CA GLY A 50 1.70 10.37 -3.49
C GLY A 50 2.27 9.72 -4.76
N ALA A 51 2.55 8.42 -4.76
CA ALA A 51 3.07 7.72 -5.95
C ALA A 51 2.07 7.69 -7.14
N TYR A 52 0.78 7.85 -6.87
CA TYR A 52 -0.25 8.01 -7.89
C TYR A 52 -0.63 9.48 -8.06
N ASP A 53 -1.02 9.87 -9.27
CA ASP A 53 -1.71 11.14 -9.50
C ASP A 53 -3.20 11.08 -9.14
N SER A 54 -3.90 12.22 -9.22
CA SER A 54 -5.34 12.32 -8.89
C SER A 54 -6.23 11.48 -9.82
N GLU A 55 -5.71 11.04 -10.96
CA GLU A 55 -6.39 10.17 -11.91
C GLU A 55 -6.08 8.68 -11.67
N GLY A 56 -5.28 8.35 -10.65
CA GLY A 56 -4.91 6.99 -10.28
C GLY A 56 -3.79 6.39 -11.14
N ARG A 57 -3.03 7.22 -11.86
CA ARG A 57 -1.89 6.77 -12.68
C ARG A 57 -0.62 6.77 -11.85
N PHE A 58 0.17 5.71 -11.94
CA PHE A 58 1.48 5.64 -11.30
C PHE A 58 2.42 6.67 -11.94
N VAL A 59 3.10 7.46 -11.12
CA VAL A 59 4.04 8.50 -11.55
C VAL A 59 5.44 8.14 -11.05
N PRO A 60 6.32 7.62 -11.92
CA PRO A 60 7.66 7.19 -11.53
C PRO A 60 8.47 8.26 -10.79
N GLU A 61 8.34 9.52 -11.19
CA GLU A 61 9.04 10.65 -10.58
C GLU A 61 8.63 10.84 -9.13
N LYS A 62 7.32 10.79 -8.84
CA LYS A 62 6.80 10.89 -7.46
C LYS A 62 7.19 9.68 -6.61
N PHE A 63 7.28 8.51 -7.22
CA PHE A 63 7.80 7.34 -6.54
C PHE A 63 9.27 7.53 -6.13
N GLU A 64 10.12 8.05 -7.02
CA GLU A 64 11.52 8.36 -6.68
C GLU A 64 11.62 9.45 -5.60
N GLU A 65 10.72 10.43 -5.61
CA GLU A 65 10.66 11.48 -4.58
C GLU A 65 10.44 10.93 -3.18
N ILE A 66 9.67 9.84 -3.00
CA ILE A 66 9.47 9.20 -1.69
C ILE A 66 10.82 8.85 -1.07
N PHE A 67 11.69 8.20 -1.83
CA PHE A 67 13.00 7.78 -1.34
C PHE A 67 13.95 8.97 -1.21
N LYS A 68 13.95 9.91 -2.16
CA LYS A 68 14.77 11.12 -2.05
C LYS A 68 14.46 11.94 -0.79
N GLN A 69 13.22 11.96 -0.34
CA GLN A 69 12.78 12.76 0.81
C GLN A 69 12.92 12.02 2.14
N HIS A 70 12.79 10.69 2.14
CA HIS A 70 12.63 9.92 3.38
C HIS A 70 13.64 8.78 3.57
N ALA A 71 14.46 8.45 2.57
CA ALA A 71 15.54 7.47 2.70
C ALA A 71 16.87 8.17 3.01
N ASN A 72 17.07 8.47 4.29
CA ASN A 72 18.20 9.25 4.81
C ASN A 72 19.51 8.45 4.81
N GLN A 73 19.47 7.14 5.02
CA GLN A 73 20.67 6.29 5.12
C GLN A 73 21.16 5.81 3.76
N ASN A 74 20.25 5.43 2.88
CA ASN A 74 20.56 4.94 1.55
C ASN A 74 19.38 5.21 0.61
N ALA A 75 19.61 6.00 -0.43
CA ALA A 75 18.59 6.43 -1.39
C ALA A 75 17.86 5.28 -2.12
N GLU A 76 18.40 4.05 -2.08
CA GLU A 76 17.82 2.86 -2.71
C GLU A 76 17.10 1.94 -1.72
N SER A 77 16.91 2.35 -0.47
CA SER A 77 16.24 1.52 0.52
C SER A 77 15.62 2.31 1.67
N SER A 78 14.80 1.66 2.48
CA SER A 78 14.23 2.27 3.69
C SER A 78 14.28 1.30 4.86
N THR A 79 14.69 1.82 5.99
CA THR A 79 14.57 1.20 7.31
C THR A 79 13.16 1.41 7.87
N HIS A 80 12.79 0.65 8.90
CA HIS A 80 11.51 0.83 9.57
C HIS A 80 11.31 2.24 10.14
N ASN A 81 12.40 2.87 10.60
CA ASN A 81 12.35 4.22 11.16
C ASN A 81 12.05 5.25 10.08
N GLU A 82 12.70 5.13 8.91
CA GLU A 82 12.43 5.98 7.75
C GLU A 82 11.00 5.80 7.22
N VAL A 83 10.46 4.58 7.24
CA VAL A 83 9.04 4.33 6.91
C VAL A 83 8.11 5.03 7.92
N LYS A 84 8.44 5.01 9.22
CA LYS A 84 7.66 5.76 10.22
C LYS A 84 7.74 7.27 10.02
N GLU A 85 8.90 7.78 9.62
CA GLU A 85 9.09 9.20 9.29
C GLU A 85 8.27 9.59 8.06
N LEU A 86 8.27 8.78 7.01
CA LEU A 86 7.41 8.94 5.83
C LEU A 86 5.93 9.04 6.23
N LEU A 87 5.45 8.08 7.05
CA LEU A 87 4.05 8.05 7.50
C LEU A 87 3.66 9.28 8.32
N LYS A 88 4.58 9.78 9.15
CA LYS A 88 4.35 11.02 9.92
C LYS A 88 4.36 12.25 9.03
N ALA A 89 5.25 12.31 8.04
CA ALA A 89 5.41 13.46 7.16
C ALA A 89 4.27 13.59 6.13
N LYS A 90 3.75 12.47 5.63
CA LYS A 90 2.65 12.45 4.64
C LYS A 90 1.26 12.43 5.27
N GLY A 91 1.15 12.16 6.57
CA GLY A 91 -0.15 12.12 7.26
C GLY A 91 -0.83 13.50 7.27
N ASP A 92 -2.02 13.59 6.67
CA ASP A 92 -2.86 14.78 6.80
C ASP A 92 -3.56 14.75 8.18
N PRO A 93 -3.36 15.77 9.04
CA PRO A 93 -3.98 15.84 10.37
C PRO A 93 -5.50 15.73 10.37
N LYS A 94 -6.16 16.01 9.24
CA LYS A 94 -7.63 15.93 9.09
C LYS A 94 -8.09 14.58 8.51
N ASP A 95 -7.17 13.71 8.11
CA ASP A 95 -7.43 12.43 7.46
C ASP A 95 -6.97 11.23 8.32
N TYR A 96 -7.62 11.06 9.48
CA TYR A 96 -7.29 9.96 10.40
C TYR A 96 -7.44 8.56 9.77
N PHE A 97 -8.45 8.38 8.91
CA PHE A 97 -8.68 7.10 8.22
C PHE A 97 -7.61 6.85 7.16
N GLY A 98 -7.23 7.84 6.36
CA GLY A 98 -6.13 7.71 5.41
C GLY A 98 -4.80 7.46 6.12
N TRP A 99 -4.54 8.13 7.25
CA TRP A 99 -3.34 7.87 8.04
C TRP A 99 -3.26 6.43 8.57
N ALA A 100 -4.39 5.90 9.06
CA ALA A 100 -4.47 4.52 9.51
C ALA A 100 -4.25 3.52 8.35
N ASN A 101 -4.86 3.77 7.18
CA ASN A 101 -4.69 2.93 5.99
C ASN A 101 -3.24 2.95 5.49
N ALA A 102 -2.66 4.15 5.33
CA ALA A 102 -1.25 4.30 4.95
C ALA A 102 -0.33 3.55 5.91
N SER A 103 -0.60 3.65 7.22
CA SER A 103 0.16 2.93 8.24
C SER A 103 0.04 1.41 8.08
N VAL A 104 -1.16 0.88 7.85
CA VAL A 104 -1.36 -0.57 7.61
C VAL A 104 -0.63 -1.02 6.35
N ASP A 105 -0.71 -0.25 5.26
CA ASP A 105 -0.12 -0.59 3.98
C ASP A 105 1.40 -0.61 4.04
N TRP A 106 2.02 0.47 4.52
CA TRP A 106 3.48 0.56 4.62
C TRP A 106 4.10 -0.41 5.62
N ASN A 107 3.46 -0.62 6.78
CA ASN A 107 3.96 -1.62 7.74
C ASN A 107 3.79 -3.05 7.21
N SER A 108 2.68 -3.35 6.53
CA SER A 108 2.49 -4.66 5.89
C SER A 108 3.49 -4.90 4.77
N LEU A 109 3.79 -3.88 3.97
CA LEU A 109 4.81 -3.93 2.94
C LEU A 109 6.19 -4.14 3.55
N TYR A 110 6.56 -3.35 4.56
CA TYR A 110 7.83 -3.51 5.25
C TYR A 110 8.00 -4.92 5.81
N ASP A 111 6.99 -5.44 6.50
CA ASP A 111 7.03 -6.79 7.05
C ASP A 111 7.06 -7.91 6.01
N LEU A 112 6.52 -7.68 4.81
CA LEU A 112 6.53 -8.65 3.72
C LEU A 112 7.83 -8.60 2.90
N GLY A 113 8.33 -7.39 2.65
CA GLY A 113 9.37 -7.09 1.67
C GLY A 113 10.77 -6.90 2.25
N LYS A 114 10.91 -6.61 3.56
CA LYS A 114 12.24 -6.43 4.16
C LYS A 114 13.12 -7.67 3.98
N ASN A 115 14.40 -7.43 3.74
CA ASN A 115 15.42 -8.48 3.74
C ASN A 115 15.77 -8.91 5.18
N LYS A 116 16.72 -9.84 5.31
CA LYS A 116 17.17 -10.37 6.61
C LYS A 116 17.79 -9.32 7.53
N ASP A 117 18.37 -8.27 6.94
CA ASP A 117 19.00 -7.17 7.66
C ASP A 117 17.99 -6.07 8.06
N GLY A 118 16.70 -6.28 7.79
CA GLY A 118 15.65 -5.31 8.08
C GLY A 118 15.69 -4.10 7.14
N ILE A 119 16.12 -4.28 5.89
CA ILE A 119 16.15 -3.24 4.87
C ILE A 119 15.07 -3.53 3.83
N LEU A 120 14.22 -2.55 3.54
CA LEU A 120 13.22 -2.61 2.47
C LEU A 120 13.80 -1.89 1.23
N THR A 121 14.12 -2.63 0.17
CA THR A 121 14.72 -2.01 -1.03
C THR A 121 13.67 -1.26 -1.86
N LYS A 122 14.10 -0.20 -2.54
CA LYS A 122 13.27 0.56 -3.48
C LYS A 122 12.65 -0.34 -4.54
N GLU A 123 13.42 -1.28 -5.06
CA GLU A 123 12.95 -2.27 -6.04
C GLU A 123 11.82 -3.15 -5.48
N THR A 124 11.92 -3.56 -4.22
CA THR A 124 10.86 -4.33 -3.54
C THR A 124 9.58 -3.51 -3.41
N VAL A 125 9.70 -2.22 -3.09
CA VAL A 125 8.54 -1.31 -3.05
C VAL A 125 7.97 -1.09 -4.45
N ARG A 126 8.82 -0.93 -5.47
CA ARG A 126 8.41 -0.79 -6.87
C ARG A 126 7.64 -2.02 -7.36
N ALA A 127 8.07 -3.21 -6.96
CA ALA A 127 7.44 -4.48 -7.30
C ALA A 127 6.01 -4.67 -6.72
N VAL A 128 5.57 -3.79 -5.81
CA VAL A 128 4.16 -3.75 -5.37
C VAL A 128 3.26 -3.18 -6.45
N TYR A 129 3.75 -2.16 -7.18
CA TYR A 129 2.94 -1.41 -8.14
C TYR A 129 2.63 -2.21 -9.39
N ASP A 130 3.55 -3.08 -9.83
CA ASP A 130 3.33 -4.01 -10.94
C ASP A 130 2.83 -5.40 -10.50
N GLY A 131 2.74 -5.64 -9.19
CA GLY A 131 2.29 -6.89 -8.59
C GLY A 131 3.33 -8.02 -8.54
N SER A 132 4.53 -7.83 -9.11
CA SER A 132 5.57 -8.86 -9.18
C SER A 132 6.08 -9.30 -7.80
N LEU A 133 6.02 -8.44 -6.78
CA LEU A 133 6.39 -8.80 -5.40
C LEU A 133 5.59 -10.00 -4.90
N PHE A 134 4.29 -10.05 -5.18
CA PHE A 134 3.43 -11.11 -4.69
C PHE A 134 3.73 -12.44 -5.39
N GLU A 135 4.05 -12.39 -6.69
CA GLU A 135 4.50 -13.57 -7.43
C GLU A 135 5.83 -14.10 -6.91
N GLN A 136 6.80 -13.21 -6.65
CA GLN A 136 8.09 -13.58 -6.07
C GLN A 136 7.89 -14.29 -4.73
N LYS A 137 7.06 -13.72 -3.84
CA LYS A 137 6.75 -14.30 -2.52
C LYS A 137 5.99 -15.62 -2.61
N ALA A 138 5.13 -15.80 -3.61
CA ALA A 138 4.44 -17.06 -3.85
C ALA A 138 5.39 -18.18 -4.33
N ARG A 139 6.46 -17.84 -5.05
CA ARG A 139 7.46 -18.79 -5.56
C ARG A 139 8.52 -19.19 -4.53
N GLU A 140 8.85 -18.33 -3.56
CA GLU A 140 9.81 -18.64 -2.48
C GLU A 140 9.59 -19.99 -1.74
N PRO A 141 8.36 -20.37 -1.34
CA PRO A 141 8.12 -21.68 -0.74
C PRO A 141 8.15 -22.83 -1.76
N ALA A 142 7.92 -22.57 -3.06
CA ALA A 142 7.97 -23.56 -4.12
C ALA A 142 9.42 -23.93 -4.51
N SER A 143 10.38 -23.01 -4.35
CA SER A 143 11.81 -23.28 -4.62
C SER A 143 12.55 -23.96 -3.45
N LYS A 144 11.88 -24.14 -2.31
CA LYS A 144 12.42 -24.84 -1.12
C LYS A 144 11.93 -26.29 -1.02
N LYS A 145 11.25 -26.79 -2.04
CA LYS A 145 10.86 -28.19 -2.21
C LYS A 145 11.79 -28.88 -3.20
#